data_AF-A0A1Z5KN49-F1
#
_entry.id   AF-A0A1Z5KN49-F1
#
_cell.length_a   1.000
_cell.length_b   1.000
_cell.length_c   1.000
_cell.angle_alpha   90.00
_cell.angle_beta   90.00
_cell.angle_gamma   90.00
#
_symmetry.space_group_name_H-M   'P 1'
#
loop_
_entity.id
_entity.type
_entity.pdbx_description
1 polymer ?
#
loop_
_entity_poly.entity_id
_entity_poly.type
_entity_poly.pdbx_seq_one_letter_code
_entity_poly.pdbx_strand_id
1 'polypeptide(L)'
;MINLSHLQHLAMQQQRQQQQQQQQLQQNQANLLHNALAAPLAQNHTSTQAFQYFQQSQLQQRDHLSIRQTSKNDKALSDRSMFVVFVKVLLRYMDKLSDERLTQRTKHAIAECTRLHRSGALGFTSLSDALEIRLRSLIGDEHWNRAQNYCTYLIERKERGNGEKMVSAAQI
;
A
#
# COMPACT_ATOMS: atom_id res chain seq x y z
N MET A 1 -15.95 -66.08 -39.03
CA MET A 1 -17.20 -65.87 -38.26
C MET A 1 -16.82 -65.11 -36.99
N ILE A 2 -17.28 -63.86 -36.83
CA ILE A 2 -16.99 -63.09 -35.62
C ILE A 2 -17.81 -63.71 -34.48
N ASN A 3 -17.14 -64.13 -33.41
CA ASN A 3 -17.76 -64.85 -32.30
C ASN A 3 -18.69 -63.89 -31.53
N LEU A 4 -19.92 -64.30 -31.26
CA LEU A 4 -20.94 -63.46 -30.60
C LEU A 4 -20.47 -62.95 -29.23
N SER A 5 -19.68 -63.75 -28.52
CA SER A 5 -19.05 -63.39 -27.25
C SER A 5 -18.04 -62.25 -27.38
N HIS A 6 -17.30 -62.18 -28.50
CA HIS A 6 -16.36 -61.11 -28.79
C HIS A 6 -17.08 -59.80 -29.10
N LEU A 7 -18.19 -59.87 -29.83
CA LEU A 7 -19.03 -58.70 -30.12
C LEU A 7 -19.68 -58.15 -28.83
N GLN A 8 -20.15 -59.04 -27.95
CA GLN A 8 -20.72 -58.66 -26.65
C GLN A 8 -19.67 -58.04 -25.72
N HIS A 9 -18.44 -58.56 -25.73
CA HIS A 9 -17.33 -57.98 -24.98
C HIS A 9 -16.97 -56.58 -25.49
N LEU A 10 -16.92 -56.40 -26.82
CA LEU A 10 -16.62 -55.12 -27.43
C LEU A 10 -17.70 -54.07 -27.14
N ALA A 11 -18.98 -54.46 -27.20
CA ALA A 11 -20.09 -53.58 -26.83
C ALA A 11 -20.01 -53.15 -25.35
N MET A 12 -19.68 -54.09 -24.45
CA MET A 12 -19.52 -53.79 -23.03
C MET A 12 -18.27 -52.94 -22.74
N GLN A 13 -17.19 -53.12 -23.51
CA GLN A 13 -15.99 -52.28 -23.42
C GLN A 13 -16.29 -50.86 -23.89
N GLN A 14 -17.02 -50.71 -24.99
CA GLN A 14 -17.44 -49.40 -25.51
C GLN A 14 -18.37 -48.68 -24.53
N GLN A 15 -19.30 -49.41 -23.90
CA GLN A 15 -20.19 -48.85 -22.89
C GLN A 15 -19.42 -48.37 -21.65
N ARG A 16 -18.41 -49.14 -21.18
CA ARG A 16 -17.53 -48.70 -20.08
C ARG A 16 -16.74 -47.46 -20.43
N GLN A 17 -16.22 -47.35 -21.66
CA GLN A 17 -15.54 -46.14 -22.11
C GLN A 17 -16.47 -44.91 -22.12
N GLN A 18 -17.71 -45.06 -22.59
CA GLN A 18 -18.68 -43.96 -22.56
C GLN A 18 -19.02 -43.53 -21.13
N GLN A 19 -19.19 -44.48 -20.21
CA GLN A 19 -19.41 -44.16 -18.80
C GLN A 19 -18.24 -43.39 -18.18
N GLN A 20 -17.00 -43.79 -18.47
CA GLN A 20 -15.81 -43.09 -17.98
C GLN A 20 -15.74 -41.65 -18.52
N GLN A 21 -16.07 -41.43 -19.80
CA GLN A 21 -16.12 -40.08 -20.37
C GLN A 21 -17.17 -39.19 -19.69
N GLN A 22 -18.38 -39.71 -19.43
CA GLN A 22 -19.40 -38.94 -18.73
C GLN A 22 -19.00 -38.62 -17.30
N GLN A 23 -18.33 -39.55 -16.62
CA GLN A 23 -17.85 -39.34 -15.25
C GLN A 23 -16.74 -38.26 -15.20
N GLN A 24 -15.83 -38.23 -16.18
CA GLN A 24 -14.84 -37.16 -16.30
C GLN A 24 -15.48 -35.79 -16.58
N LEU A 25 -16.50 -35.73 -17.43
CA LEU A 25 -17.23 -34.48 -17.70
C LEU A 25 -17.95 -33.97 -16.44
N GLN A 26 -18.51 -34.85 -15.62
CA GLN A 26 -19.11 -34.46 -14.34
C GLN A 26 -18.05 -33.98 -13.35
N GLN A 27 -16.89 -34.63 -13.26
CA GLN A 27 -15.79 -34.18 -12.40
C GLN A 27 -15.22 -32.83 -12.87
N ASN A 28 -15.07 -32.61 -14.16
CA ASN A 28 -14.61 -31.32 -14.70
C ASN A 28 -15.63 -30.21 -14.44
N GLN A 29 -16.93 -30.49 -14.56
CA GLN A 29 -17.97 -29.53 -14.16
C GLN A 29 -17.97 -29.26 -12.66
N ALA A 30 -17.79 -30.28 -11.82
CA ALA A 30 -17.66 -30.10 -10.37
C ALA A 30 -16.43 -29.26 -9.99
N ASN A 31 -15.29 -29.46 -10.66
CA ASN A 31 -14.09 -28.66 -10.48
C ASN A 31 -14.27 -27.22 -10.96
N LEU A 32 -15.01 -26.99 -12.06
CA LEU A 32 -15.37 -25.65 -12.52
C LEU A 32 -16.31 -24.94 -11.53
N LEU A 33 -17.29 -25.65 -10.95
CA LEU A 33 -18.17 -25.11 -9.91
C LEU A 33 -17.41 -24.84 -8.60
N HIS A 34 -16.47 -25.70 -8.22
CA HIS A 34 -15.64 -25.50 -7.03
C HIS A 34 -14.69 -24.29 -7.21
N ASN A 35 -14.09 -24.12 -8.40
CA ASN A 35 -13.28 -22.93 -8.72
C ASN A 35 -14.11 -21.65 -8.85
N ALA A 36 -15.37 -21.73 -9.31
CA ALA A 36 -16.25 -20.56 -9.41
C ALA A 36 -16.74 -20.06 -8.03
N LEU A 37 -16.93 -20.96 -7.07
CA LEU A 37 -17.26 -20.61 -5.67
C LEU A 37 -16.02 -20.29 -4.82
N ALA A 38 -14.84 -20.73 -5.27
CA ALA A 38 -13.55 -20.22 -4.81
C ALA A 38 -13.09 -19.00 -5.64
N ALA A 39 -14.02 -18.19 -6.15
CA ALA A 39 -13.76 -16.79 -6.34
C ALA A 39 -13.69 -16.16 -4.94
N PRO A 40 -12.50 -15.90 -4.37
CA PRO A 40 -12.45 -14.89 -3.35
C PRO A 40 -13.01 -13.63 -4.02
N LEU A 41 -13.86 -12.93 -3.30
CA LEU A 41 -13.96 -11.49 -3.40
C LEU A 41 -12.58 -10.89 -3.06
N ALA A 42 -11.56 -11.17 -3.88
CA ALA A 42 -10.24 -10.59 -3.79
C ALA A 42 -10.26 -9.33 -4.64
N GLN A 43 -11.05 -8.37 -4.15
CA GLN A 43 -10.74 -6.98 -4.40
C GLN A 43 -9.36 -6.71 -3.80
N ASN A 44 -8.32 -6.63 -4.64
CA ASN A 44 -7.10 -5.87 -4.37
C ASN A 44 -6.37 -6.16 -3.03
N HIS A 45 -5.82 -7.37 -2.86
CA HIS A 45 -4.98 -7.71 -1.69
C HIS A 45 -3.55 -8.14 -2.04
N THR A 46 -3.06 -7.88 -3.25
CA THR A 46 -1.67 -8.18 -3.65
C THR A 46 -0.68 -7.05 -3.36
N SER A 47 -1.10 -5.93 -2.76
CA SER A 47 -0.18 -4.88 -2.33
C SER A 47 0.18 -4.95 -0.84
N THR A 48 -0.45 -5.81 -0.04
CA THR A 48 -0.25 -5.84 1.42
C THR A 48 0.79 -6.88 1.85
N GLN A 49 0.83 -8.08 1.25
CA GLN A 49 1.81 -9.10 1.64
C GLN A 49 3.24 -8.73 1.21
N ALA A 50 3.43 -8.17 0.01
CA ALA A 50 4.74 -7.65 -0.39
C ALA A 50 5.21 -6.51 0.53
N PHE A 51 4.28 -5.68 1.02
CA PHE A 51 4.59 -4.64 1.99
C PHE A 51 4.89 -5.20 3.38
N GLN A 52 4.21 -6.28 3.79
CA GLN A 52 4.39 -6.92 5.09
C GLN A 52 5.73 -7.67 5.18
N TYR A 53 6.12 -8.38 4.12
CA TYR A 53 7.46 -8.99 4.04
C TYR A 53 8.57 -7.95 3.87
N PHE A 54 8.36 -6.89 3.08
CA PHE A 54 9.31 -5.77 3.00
C PHE A 54 9.46 -5.02 4.34
N GLN A 55 8.35 -4.80 5.06
CA GLN A 55 8.35 -4.20 6.39
C GLN A 55 9.10 -5.08 7.41
N GLN A 56 8.97 -6.41 7.31
CA GLN A 56 9.67 -7.34 8.18
C GLN A 56 11.19 -7.37 7.91
N SER A 57 11.61 -7.26 6.65
CA SER A 57 13.04 -7.20 6.28
C SER A 57 13.71 -5.86 6.60
N GLN A 58 12.96 -4.76 6.68
CA GLN A 58 13.50 -3.41 6.97
C GLN A 58 13.71 -3.11 8.47
N LEU A 59 13.10 -3.89 9.36
CA LEU A 59 13.30 -3.74 10.82
C LEU A 59 14.65 -4.29 11.31
N GLN A 60 15.35 -5.10 10.51
CA GLN A 60 16.66 -5.67 10.89
C GLN A 60 17.88 -4.85 10.42
N GLN A 61 17.70 -3.78 9.65
CA GLN A 61 18.83 -2.96 9.14
C GLN A 61 18.89 -1.54 9.74
N ARG A 62 18.16 -1.27 10.83
CA ARG A 62 17.85 0.11 11.26
C ARG A 62 18.71 0.68 12.39
N ASP A 63 19.97 0.26 12.52
CA ASP A 63 20.87 0.82 13.55
C ASP A 63 21.60 2.13 13.19
N HIS A 64 21.57 2.64 11.94
CA HIS A 64 22.57 3.67 11.56
C HIS A 64 22.18 4.90 10.73
N LEU A 65 20.92 5.32 10.57
CA LEU A 65 20.63 6.57 9.83
C LEU A 65 19.62 7.52 10.52
N SER A 66 20.19 8.32 11.42
CA SER A 66 19.98 9.75 11.68
C SER A 66 18.60 10.35 11.38
N ILE A 67 17.73 10.35 12.39
CA ILE A 67 16.86 11.49 12.66
C ILE A 67 17.51 12.24 13.83
N ARG A 68 17.95 13.47 13.55
CA ARG A 68 18.38 14.45 14.53
C ARG A 68 17.29 14.58 15.60
N GLN A 69 17.51 13.93 16.74
CA GLN A 69 16.73 14.07 17.96
C GLN A 69 16.77 15.54 18.37
N THR A 70 15.61 16.21 18.38
CA THR A 70 15.45 17.44 19.17
C THR A 70 14.32 17.27 20.17
N SER A 71 14.74 16.94 21.40
CA SER A 71 14.10 17.20 22.68
C SER A 71 12.73 16.57 22.97
N LYS A 72 12.77 15.59 23.87
CA LYS A 72 11.66 14.89 24.52
C LYS A 72 11.08 15.78 25.63
N ASN A 73 9.87 16.34 25.46
CA ASN A 73 8.79 16.23 26.46
C ASN A 73 7.51 17.05 26.20
N ASP A 74 7.47 18.01 25.27
CA ASP A 74 6.21 18.75 24.97
C ASP A 74 5.76 18.70 23.48
N LYS A 75 6.45 17.90 22.64
CA LYS A 75 6.39 18.00 21.17
C LYS A 75 5.63 16.90 20.41
N ALA A 76 4.96 15.95 21.07
CA ALA A 76 4.26 14.88 20.35
C ALA A 76 3.10 15.39 19.44
N LEU A 77 2.48 16.53 19.81
CA LEU A 77 1.50 17.23 18.96
C LEU A 77 2.16 18.05 17.83
N SER A 78 3.43 18.45 18.01
CA SER A 78 4.24 19.16 17.02
C SER A 78 4.60 18.26 15.85
N ASP A 79 4.97 17.00 16.10
CA ASP A 79 5.43 16.09 15.04
C ASP A 79 4.29 15.67 14.10
N ARG A 80 3.10 15.36 14.63
CA ARG A 80 1.93 15.04 13.80
C ARG A 80 1.45 16.23 12.98
N SER A 81 1.38 17.41 13.60
CA SER A 81 0.97 18.64 12.91
C SER A 81 1.98 19.05 11.84
N MET A 82 3.28 18.89 12.13
CA MET A 82 4.37 19.15 11.20
C MET A 82 4.34 18.17 10.02
N PHE A 83 4.04 16.90 10.27
CA PHE A 83 3.87 15.92 9.20
C PHE A 83 2.71 16.26 8.26
N VAL A 84 1.57 16.75 8.79
CA VAL A 84 0.47 17.25 7.97
C VAL A 84 0.89 18.45 7.10
N VAL A 85 1.69 19.37 7.67
CA VAL A 85 2.25 20.50 6.89
C VAL A 85 3.17 19.99 5.80
N PHE A 86 4.05 19.03 6.12
CA PHE A 86 4.94 18.41 5.14
C PHE A 86 4.16 17.75 4.00
N VAL A 87 3.14 16.94 4.29
CA VAL A 87 2.30 16.31 3.25
C VAL A 87 1.63 17.35 2.36
N LYS A 88 1.17 18.48 2.92
CA LYS A 88 0.61 19.59 2.13
C LYS A 88 1.66 20.24 1.22
N VAL A 89 2.86 20.50 1.74
CA VAL A 89 3.98 21.04 0.95
C VAL A 89 4.35 20.09 -0.17
N LEU A 90 4.41 18.79 0.12
CA LEU A 90 4.70 17.74 -0.84
C LEU A 90 3.67 17.70 -1.96
N LEU A 91 2.37 17.69 -1.63
CA LEU A 91 1.31 17.73 -2.64
C LEU A 91 1.35 18.99 -3.49
N ARG A 92 1.62 20.16 -2.89
CA ARG A 92 1.79 21.41 -3.63
C ARG A 92 3.03 21.42 -4.53
N TYR A 93 4.09 20.75 -4.11
CA TYR A 93 5.28 20.56 -4.93
C TYR A 93 4.97 19.63 -6.11
N MET A 94 4.26 18.53 -5.87
CA MET A 94 3.81 17.59 -6.92
C MET A 94 2.86 18.25 -7.92
N ASP A 95 1.88 19.05 -7.46
CA ASP A 95 0.95 19.79 -8.34
C ASP A 95 1.68 20.77 -9.29
N LYS A 96 2.93 21.18 -8.96
CA LYS A 96 3.77 22.03 -9.83
C LYS A 96 4.63 21.23 -10.80
N LEU A 97 4.78 19.92 -10.59
CA LEU A 97 5.44 19.05 -11.55
C LEU A 97 4.49 18.80 -12.72
N SER A 98 5.05 18.67 -13.92
CA SER A 98 4.26 18.36 -15.13
C SER A 98 3.73 16.91 -15.16
N ASP A 99 3.98 16.10 -14.12
CA ASP A 99 3.54 14.71 -14.03
C ASP A 99 2.26 14.57 -13.18
N GLU A 100 1.12 14.72 -13.86
CA GLU A 100 -0.20 14.54 -13.25
C GLU A 100 -0.42 13.09 -12.76
N ARG A 101 0.15 12.10 -13.46
CA ARG A 101 -0.03 10.68 -13.08
C ARG A 101 0.66 10.38 -11.75
N LEU A 102 1.87 10.89 -11.56
CA LEU A 102 2.60 10.76 -10.29
C LEU A 102 1.87 11.46 -9.15
N THR A 103 1.31 12.64 -9.42
CA THR A 103 0.50 13.40 -8.46
C THR A 103 -0.76 12.64 -8.03
N GLN A 104 -1.50 12.06 -8.97
CA GLN A 104 -2.69 11.24 -8.67
C GLN A 104 -2.32 9.97 -7.87
N ARG A 105 -1.25 9.27 -8.25
CA ARG A 105 -0.76 8.10 -7.50
C ARG A 105 -0.36 8.46 -6.07
N THR A 106 0.23 9.63 -5.87
CA THR A 106 0.61 10.14 -4.55
C THR A 106 -0.61 10.42 -3.69
N LYS A 107 -1.62 11.12 -4.24
CA LYS A 107 -2.91 11.38 -3.57
C LYS A 107 -3.61 10.07 -3.19
N HIS A 108 -3.63 9.11 -4.11
CA HIS A 108 -4.19 7.78 -3.87
C HIS A 108 -3.46 7.03 -2.75
N ALA A 109 -2.12 7.05 -2.73
CA ALA A 109 -1.34 6.42 -1.68
C ALA A 109 -1.64 7.01 -0.29
N ILE A 110 -1.81 8.34 -0.20
CA ILE A 110 -2.17 9.00 1.05
C ILE A 110 -3.55 8.56 1.54
N ALA A 111 -4.53 8.55 0.63
CA ALA A 111 -5.89 8.12 0.95
C ALA A 111 -5.90 6.66 1.45
N GLU A 112 -5.13 5.78 0.80
CA GLU A 112 -5.07 4.37 1.15
C GLU A 112 -4.40 4.14 2.51
N CYS A 113 -3.25 4.77 2.79
CA CYS A 113 -2.63 4.71 4.10
C CYS A 113 -3.55 5.25 5.20
N THR A 114 -4.29 6.33 4.93
CA THR A 114 -5.26 6.89 5.87
C THR A 114 -6.42 5.93 6.13
N ARG A 115 -6.93 5.28 5.08
CA ARG A 115 -7.99 4.27 5.18
C ARG A 115 -7.54 3.07 6.01
N LEU A 116 -6.34 2.53 5.72
CA LEU A 116 -5.77 1.39 6.44
C LEU A 116 -5.47 1.72 7.91
N HIS A 117 -5.03 2.95 8.20
CA HIS A 117 -4.83 3.40 9.58
C HIS A 117 -6.14 3.43 10.36
N ARG A 118 -7.22 3.95 9.75
CA ARG A 118 -8.55 4.00 10.37
C ARG A 118 -9.13 2.61 10.60
N SER A 119 -8.85 1.65 9.73
CA SER A 119 -9.32 0.27 9.89
C SER A 119 -8.44 -0.57 10.84
N GLY A 120 -7.40 0.00 11.44
CA GLY A 120 -6.44 -0.74 12.29
C GLY A 120 -5.53 -1.70 11.53
N ALA A 121 -5.55 -1.68 10.19
CA ALA A 121 -4.83 -2.65 9.35
C ALA A 121 -3.31 -2.37 9.27
N LEU A 122 -2.86 -1.19 9.72
CA LEU A 122 -1.43 -0.84 9.79
C LEU A 122 -0.72 -1.43 11.03
N GLY A 123 -1.45 -2.16 11.88
CA GLY A 123 -0.92 -2.72 13.13
C GLY A 123 -0.40 -1.62 14.05
N PHE A 124 0.86 -1.75 14.49
CA PHE A 124 1.53 -0.78 15.37
C PHE A 124 2.21 0.39 14.61
N THR A 125 2.08 0.44 13.28
CA THR A 125 2.74 1.48 12.46
C THR A 125 1.97 2.79 12.57
N SER A 126 2.66 3.90 12.87
CA SER A 126 2.02 5.22 12.85
C SER A 126 1.65 5.62 11.42
N LEU A 127 0.59 6.41 11.24
CA LEU A 127 0.21 6.93 9.92
C LEU A 127 1.37 7.68 9.25
N SER A 128 2.15 8.44 10.02
CA SER A 128 3.29 9.20 9.52
C SER A 128 4.37 8.28 8.95
N ASP A 129 4.72 7.21 9.67
CA ASP A 129 5.73 6.24 9.22
C ASP A 129 5.27 5.50 7.96
N ALA A 130 4.01 5.06 7.94
CA ALA A 130 3.44 4.37 6.79
C ALA A 130 3.43 5.27 5.54
N LEU A 131 3.07 6.55 5.71
CA LEU A 131 3.09 7.53 4.65
C LEU A 131 4.51 7.84 4.18
N GLU A 132 5.48 8.02 5.09
CA GLU A 132 6.87 8.26 4.69
C GLU A 132 7.41 7.12 3.82
N ILE A 133 7.28 5.89 4.27
CA ILE A 133 7.79 4.70 3.53
C ILE A 133 7.11 4.62 2.16
N ARG A 134 5.78 4.72 2.13
CA ARG A 134 5.02 4.55 0.89
C ARG A 134 5.30 5.67 -0.10
N LEU A 135 5.41 6.91 0.37
CA LEU A 135 5.63 8.07 -0.47
C LEU A 135 7.06 8.14 -0.99
N ARG A 136 8.09 7.93 -0.14
CA ARG A 136 9.49 7.85 -0.61
C ARG A 136 9.70 6.80 -1.68
N SER A 137 9.10 5.61 -1.52
CA SER A 137 9.16 4.57 -2.54
C SER A 137 8.46 4.93 -3.84
N LEU A 138 7.43 5.77 -3.79
CA LEU A 138 6.62 6.13 -4.96
C LEU A 138 7.21 7.29 -5.76
N ILE A 139 7.67 8.33 -5.07
CA ILE A 139 8.13 9.58 -5.69
C ILE A 139 9.66 9.68 -5.75
N GLY A 140 10.38 8.82 -5.02
CA GLY A 140 11.83 8.85 -4.91
C GLY A 140 12.35 9.87 -3.90
N ASP A 141 13.59 9.64 -3.45
CA ASP A 141 14.25 10.46 -2.43
C ASP A 141 14.52 11.89 -2.90
N GLU A 142 14.75 12.12 -4.20
CA GLU A 142 15.02 13.46 -4.73
C GLU A 142 13.84 14.42 -4.48
N HIS A 143 12.64 14.01 -4.89
CA HIS A 143 11.42 14.77 -4.70
C HIS A 143 11.07 14.91 -3.21
N TRP A 144 11.30 13.86 -2.43
CA TRP A 144 11.10 13.86 -0.98
C TRP A 144 11.98 14.90 -0.29
N ASN A 145 13.29 14.86 -0.53
CA ASN A 145 14.27 15.77 0.07
C ASN A 145 13.98 17.23 -0.32
N ARG A 146 13.55 17.46 -1.58
CA ARG A 146 13.22 18.81 -2.04
C ARG A 146 11.99 19.37 -1.32
N ALA A 147 10.94 18.57 -1.15
CA ALA A 147 9.77 18.95 -0.37
C ALA A 147 10.12 19.19 1.12
N GLN A 148 11.03 18.39 1.68
CA GLN A 148 11.50 18.55 3.05
C GLN A 148 12.24 19.88 3.25
N ASN A 149 13.13 20.25 2.32
CA ASN A 149 13.83 21.54 2.34
C ASN A 149 12.85 22.72 2.27
N TYR A 150 11.81 22.63 1.41
CA TYR A 150 10.76 23.65 1.37
C TYR A 150 9.97 23.73 2.68
N CYS A 151 9.66 22.58 3.29
CA CYS A 151 8.94 22.53 4.55
C CYS A 151 9.75 23.19 5.68
N THR A 152 11.05 22.86 5.80
CA THR A 152 11.96 23.48 6.76
C THR A 152 12.04 25.00 6.57
N TYR A 153 12.23 25.46 5.32
CA TYR A 153 12.25 26.89 5.02
C TYR A 153 10.97 27.62 5.44
N LEU A 154 9.80 27.01 5.22
CA LEU A 154 8.51 27.61 5.59
C LEU A 154 8.32 27.69 7.11
N ILE A 155 8.80 26.68 7.85
CA ILE A 155 8.76 26.64 9.31
C ILE A 155 9.68 27.73 9.87
N GLU A 156 10.94 27.79 9.43
CA GLU A 156 11.90 28.82 9.85
C GLU A 156 11.43 30.24 9.50
N ARG A 157 10.74 30.42 8.37
CA ARG A 157 10.14 31.71 8.00
C ARG A 157 8.99 32.09 8.94
N LYS A 158 8.15 31.13 9.33
CA LYS A 158 7.04 31.36 10.26
C LYS A 158 7.54 31.73 11.66
N GLU A 159 8.59 31.06 12.14
CA GLU A 159 9.18 31.35 13.45
C GLU A 159 9.77 32.76 13.52
N ARG A 160 10.45 33.21 12.46
CA ARG A 160 10.96 34.59 12.35
C ARG A 160 9.85 35.64 12.33
N GLY A 161 8.79 35.43 11.54
CA GLY A 161 7.66 36.35 11.46
C GLY A 161 6.76 36.38 12.71
N ASN A 162 6.77 35.34 13.53
CA ASN A 162 6.09 35.33 14.83
C ASN A 162 6.92 36.03 15.93
N GLY A 163 8.26 36.01 15.83
CA GLY A 163 9.14 36.76 16.73
C GLY A 163 8.97 38.28 16.61
N GLU A 164 8.86 38.80 15.38
CA GLU A 164 8.69 40.24 15.13
C GLU A 164 7.35 40.80 15.68
N LYS A 165 6.29 39.99 15.69
CA LYS A 165 4.98 40.40 16.22
C LYS A 165 4.93 40.44 17.75
N MET A 166 5.75 39.66 18.45
CA MET A 166 5.85 39.73 19.91
C MET A 166 6.70 40.91 20.38
N VAL A 167 7.75 41.28 19.65
CA VAL A 167 8.58 42.44 20.02
C VAL A 167 7.81 43.75 19.81
N SER A 168 6.99 43.84 18.75
CA SER A 168 6.15 45.01 18.52
C SER A 168 4.92 45.12 19.46
N ALA A 169 4.49 44.03 20.09
CA ALA A 169 3.39 44.04 21.07
C ALA A 169 3.85 44.27 22.51
N ALA A 170 5.16 44.20 22.78
CA ALA A 170 5.77 44.47 24.10
C ALA A 170 6.29 45.91 24.23
N GLN A 171 5.98 46.79 23.27
CA GLN A 171 6.43 48.19 23.21
C GLN A 171 5.27 49.21 23.21
N ILE A 172 4.13 48.84 23.78
CA ILE A 172 3.02 49.77 24.08
C ILE A 172 2.71 49.72 25.57
#